data_AF-A0A2G8KDX2-F1
#
_entry.id   AF-A0A2G8KDX2-F1
#
_cell.length_a   1.000
_cell.length_b   1.000
_cell.length_c   1.000
_cell.angle_alpha   90.00
_cell.angle_beta   90.00
_cell.angle_gamma   90.00
#
_symmetry.space_group_name_H-M   'P 1'
#
loop_
_entity.id
_entity.type
_entity.pdbx_description
1 polymer ?
#
loop_
_entity_poly.entity_id
_entity_poly.type
_entity_poly.pdbx_seq_one_letter_code
_entity_poly.pdbx_strand_id
1 'polypeptide(L)'
;MNPTNSAVCIPVNTTVAYAHEYEDIRDFSGSEPDLSDFNISSLFDKTSPDDDDQYVTLAQDMGINLATSDLSEVQQRELLILIGKNRDVFATDLSELGETNLYHHNIDTGSAPPQRQRFYRTTPKIKDEIEKQVNDMLQNGIIEPSISEWQSPVVLVKKKDGSYRFAVDYRKLNSVTRPMHFPLPLLEDVFDAVGESEAQIFSVLDLFSGFWQVPMDPDSKHKAAFVTHHGVYQWKKLPFGLMNAPASFQLVMAEVLRGLNWKHALVYLMTSLF
;
A
#
# COMPACT_ATOMS: atom_id res chain seq x y z
N MET A 1 2.73 24.07 -22.28
CA MET A 1 3.57 23.52 -23.36
C MET A 1 4.82 24.37 -23.55
N ASN A 2 6.01 23.77 -23.62
CA ASN A 2 7.28 24.44 -23.87
C ASN A 2 7.49 24.64 -25.39
N PRO A 3 7.39 25.87 -25.93
CA PRO A 3 7.40 26.08 -27.38
C PRO A 3 8.78 25.91 -28.03
N THR A 4 9.86 25.74 -27.26
CA THR A 4 11.24 25.73 -27.81
C THR A 4 11.88 24.35 -27.87
N ASN A 5 11.21 23.30 -27.37
CA ASN A 5 11.66 21.90 -27.36
C ASN A 5 13.11 21.67 -26.87
N SER A 6 13.62 22.57 -26.03
CA SER A 6 14.92 22.48 -25.38
C SER A 6 14.74 22.22 -23.89
N ALA A 7 15.65 21.44 -23.30
CA ALA A 7 15.58 21.05 -21.90
C ALA A 7 15.66 22.28 -20.99
N VAL A 8 14.61 22.50 -20.19
CA VAL A 8 14.57 23.56 -19.18
C VAL A 8 15.06 22.95 -17.86
N CYS A 9 16.28 23.29 -17.46
CA CYS A 9 16.82 22.90 -16.15
C CYS A 9 16.38 23.93 -15.10
N ILE A 10 15.48 23.52 -14.20
CA ILE A 10 15.07 24.33 -13.05
C ILE A 10 15.91 23.91 -11.83
N PRO A 11 16.69 24.81 -11.22
CA PRO A 11 17.48 24.50 -10.02
C PRO A 11 16.59 24.08 -8.84
N VAL A 12 17.12 23.23 -7.97
CA VAL A 12 16.45 22.82 -6.72
C VAL A 12 16.10 24.06 -5.88
N ASN A 13 14.86 24.11 -5.36
CA ASN A 13 14.26 25.23 -4.61
C ASN A 13 13.90 26.50 -5.41
N THR A 14 13.69 26.40 -6.72
CA THR A 14 13.16 27.52 -7.50
C THR A 14 11.63 27.55 -7.42
N THR A 15 11.06 28.66 -6.93
CA THR A 15 9.60 28.90 -6.96
C THR A 15 9.14 29.03 -8.41
N VAL A 16 8.30 28.09 -8.86
CA VAL A 16 7.84 27.99 -10.25
C VAL A 16 6.46 28.62 -10.50
N ALA A 17 5.71 28.94 -9.43
CA ALA A 17 4.44 29.66 -9.52
C ALA A 17 4.09 30.32 -8.18
N TYR A 18 3.23 31.34 -8.25
CA TYR A 18 2.55 31.93 -7.10
C TYR A 18 1.06 31.60 -7.21
N ALA A 19 0.44 31.21 -6.09
CA ALA A 19 -1.01 31.06 -5.99
C ALA A 19 -1.61 32.33 -5.38
N HIS A 20 -2.76 32.74 -5.91
CA HIS A 20 -3.58 33.82 -5.36
C HIS A 20 -5.00 33.28 -5.16
N GLU A 21 -5.65 33.66 -4.06
CA GLU A 21 -7.09 33.48 -3.92
C GLU A 21 -7.81 34.38 -4.91
N TYR A 22 -8.79 33.81 -5.61
CA TYR A 22 -9.62 34.52 -6.57
C TYR A 22 -11.08 34.36 -6.17
N GLU A 23 -11.78 35.48 -6.00
CA GLU A 23 -13.23 35.53 -5.78
C GLU A 23 -13.95 35.81 -7.11
N ASP A 24 -15.16 35.23 -7.23
CA ASP A 24 -16.15 35.25 -8.32
C ASP A 24 -16.02 34.21 -9.45
N ILE A 25 -16.78 33.12 -9.28
CA ILE A 25 -17.16 32.17 -10.33
C ILE A 25 -18.31 32.78 -11.15
N ARG A 26 -18.16 32.85 -12.47
CA ARG A 26 -19.29 33.03 -13.40
C ARG A 26 -19.84 31.66 -13.77
N ASP A 27 -21.15 31.50 -13.57
CA ASP A 27 -21.92 30.30 -13.92
C ASP A 27 -21.66 29.83 -15.36
N PHE A 28 -21.27 28.57 -15.50
CA PHE A 28 -21.31 27.84 -16.77
C PHE A 28 -22.29 26.68 -16.62
N SER A 29 -23.41 26.78 -17.33
CA SER A 29 -24.43 25.73 -17.41
C SER A 29 -23.96 24.66 -18.41
N GLY A 30 -23.31 23.62 -17.89
CA GLY A 30 -23.16 22.33 -18.55
C GLY A 30 -24.02 21.30 -17.83
N SER A 31 -24.76 20.47 -18.58
CA SER A 31 -25.66 19.46 -18.01
C SER A 31 -24.91 18.45 -17.15
N GLU A 32 -25.28 18.39 -15.86
CA GLU A 32 -24.84 17.35 -14.91
C GLU A 32 -25.17 15.95 -15.43
N PRO A 33 -24.27 14.96 -15.28
CA PRO A 33 -24.64 13.56 -15.43
C PRO A 33 -25.56 13.13 -14.27
N ASP A 34 -26.60 12.37 -14.61
CA ASP A 34 -27.59 11.83 -13.67
C ASP A 34 -26.94 10.83 -12.70
N LEU A 35 -26.84 11.22 -11.43
CA LEU A 35 -26.33 10.45 -10.29
C LEU A 35 -27.45 9.92 -9.38
N SER A 36 -28.69 9.80 -9.88
CA SER A 36 -29.86 9.40 -9.07
C SER A 36 -29.72 8.06 -8.33
N ASP A 37 -28.77 7.20 -8.70
CA ASP A 37 -28.56 5.89 -8.06
C ASP A 37 -27.44 5.84 -7.01
N PHE A 38 -26.62 6.90 -6.83
CA PHE A 38 -25.56 6.94 -5.81
C PHE A 38 -25.86 7.97 -4.73
N ASN A 39 -26.68 7.57 -3.76
CA ASN A 39 -27.08 8.44 -2.68
C ASN A 39 -26.05 8.45 -1.54
N ILE A 40 -25.06 9.36 -1.59
CA ILE A 40 -24.09 9.59 -0.50
C ILE A 40 -24.80 9.92 0.83
N SER A 41 -25.99 10.54 0.80
CA SER A 41 -26.73 10.87 2.03
C SER A 41 -27.22 9.63 2.79
N SER A 42 -27.34 8.47 2.13
CA SER A 42 -27.71 7.21 2.77
C SER A 42 -26.58 6.60 3.62
N LEU A 43 -25.32 6.99 3.40
CA LEU A 43 -24.21 6.63 4.29
C LEU A 43 -24.27 7.38 5.63
N PHE A 44 -25.00 8.49 5.68
CA PHE A 44 -25.22 9.31 6.86
C PHE A 44 -26.57 9.00 7.54
N ASP A 45 -27.07 7.77 7.40
CA ASP A 45 -28.27 7.31 8.09
C ASP A 45 -28.16 7.65 9.58
N LYS A 46 -29.19 8.35 10.09
CA LYS A 46 -29.24 8.91 11.44
C LYS A 46 -29.26 7.78 12.47
N THR A 47 -28.07 7.41 12.92
CA THR A 47 -27.83 6.56 14.08
C THR A 47 -28.35 7.23 15.35
N SER A 48 -28.70 6.43 16.35
CA SER A 48 -29.09 6.94 17.66
C SER A 48 -27.92 7.77 18.25
N PRO A 49 -28.18 8.88 18.97
CA PRO A 49 -27.12 9.67 19.60
C PRO A 49 -26.16 8.84 20.48
N ASP A 50 -26.68 7.76 21.10
CA ASP A 50 -25.89 6.83 21.91
C ASP A 50 -24.92 5.96 21.07
N ASP A 51 -25.27 5.64 19.81
CA ASP A 51 -24.39 4.88 18.91
C ASP A 51 -23.24 5.77 18.39
N ASP A 52 -23.49 7.07 18.20
CA ASP A 52 -22.49 8.01 17.70
C ASP A 52 -21.32 8.20 18.69
N ASP A 53 -21.59 8.26 19.99
CA ASP A 53 -20.54 8.37 21.01
C ASP A 53 -19.67 7.10 21.09
N GLN A 54 -20.26 5.93 20.82
CA GLN A 54 -19.51 4.68 20.72
C GLN A 54 -18.53 4.73 19.53
N TYR A 55 -18.97 5.21 18.36
CA TYR A 55 -18.10 5.32 17.19
C TYR A 55 -16.96 6.33 17.39
N VAL A 56 -17.23 7.46 18.05
CA VAL A 56 -16.18 8.40 18.44
C VAL A 56 -15.13 7.74 19.32
N THR A 57 -15.58 6.96 20.31
CA THR A 57 -14.68 6.23 21.22
C THR A 57 -13.83 5.20 20.45
N LEU A 58 -14.44 4.43 19.55
CA LEU A 58 -13.73 3.45 18.72
C LEU A 58 -12.63 4.10 17.87
N ALA A 59 -12.89 5.25 17.26
CA ALA A 59 -11.89 5.98 16.49
C ALA A 59 -10.74 6.51 17.36
N GLN A 60 -11.04 6.98 18.58
CA GLN A 60 -10.04 7.44 19.53
C GLN A 60 -9.16 6.29 20.05
N ASP A 61 -9.74 5.11 20.29
CA ASP A 61 -9.01 3.91 20.72
C ASP A 61 -8.00 3.42 19.66
N MET A 62 -8.25 3.72 18.38
CA MET A 62 -7.28 3.50 17.29
C MET A 62 -6.12 4.51 17.28
N GLY A 63 -6.13 5.49 18.19
CA GLY A 63 -5.11 6.53 18.28
C GLY A 63 -5.30 7.70 17.34
N ILE A 64 -6.51 7.90 16.77
CA ILE A 64 -6.79 9.02 15.88
C ILE A 64 -6.89 10.31 16.69
N ASN A 65 -6.01 11.27 16.36
CA ASN A 65 -5.92 12.55 17.05
C ASN A 65 -6.12 13.70 16.06
N LEU A 66 -7.22 14.44 16.25
CA LEU A 66 -7.60 15.59 15.42
C LEU A 66 -7.30 16.94 16.10
N ALA A 67 -6.61 16.96 17.24
CA ALA A 67 -6.40 18.18 18.03
C ALA A 67 -5.61 19.29 17.29
N THR A 68 -4.80 18.92 16.30
CA THR A 68 -4.04 19.88 15.48
C THR A 68 -4.71 20.19 14.13
N SER A 69 -5.91 19.68 13.90
CA SER A 69 -6.65 19.94 12.66
C SER A 69 -7.29 21.33 12.65
N ASP A 70 -7.55 21.84 11.46
CA ASP A 70 -8.32 23.07 11.19
C ASP A 70 -9.84 22.82 11.12
N LEU A 71 -10.28 21.58 11.39
CA LEU A 71 -11.68 21.19 11.43
C LEU A 71 -12.38 21.79 12.66
N SER A 72 -13.62 22.26 12.46
CA SER A 72 -14.51 22.64 13.57
C SER A 72 -14.85 21.43 14.46
N GLU A 73 -15.28 21.68 15.71
CA GLU A 73 -15.67 20.60 16.64
C GLU A 73 -16.73 19.67 16.06
N VAL A 74 -17.68 20.23 15.29
CA VAL A 74 -18.73 19.45 14.61
C VAL A 74 -18.12 18.54 13.55
N GLN A 75 -17.25 19.07 12.68
CA GLN A 75 -16.58 18.29 11.63
C GLN A 75 -15.64 17.23 12.20
N GLN A 76 -14.93 17.53 13.28
CA GLN A 76 -14.10 16.55 13.98
C GLN A 76 -14.95 15.38 14.49
N ARG A 77 -16.10 15.69 15.10
CA ARG A 77 -17.03 14.66 15.57
C ARG A 77 -17.59 13.82 14.43
N GLU A 78 -18.04 14.44 13.34
CA GLU A 78 -18.54 13.73 12.15
C GLU A 78 -17.48 12.79 11.55
N LEU A 79 -16.23 13.25 11.46
CA LEU A 79 -15.11 12.45 10.97
C LEU A 79 -14.80 11.26 11.90
N LEU A 80 -14.80 11.48 13.22
CA LEU A 80 -14.60 10.40 14.20
C LEU A 80 -15.73 9.37 14.14
N ILE A 81 -16.98 9.79 13.98
CA ILE A 81 -18.12 8.89 13.78
C ILE A 81 -17.93 8.09 12.48
N LEU A 82 -17.56 8.73 11.37
CA LEU A 82 -17.31 8.06 10.10
C LEU A 82 -16.22 6.98 10.25
N ILE A 83 -15.10 7.31 10.90
CA ILE A 83 -14.02 6.34 11.12
C ILE A 83 -14.49 5.21 12.03
N GLY A 84 -15.15 5.51 13.13
CA GLY A 84 -15.68 4.50 14.05
C GLY A 84 -16.69 3.56 13.39
N LYS A 85 -17.57 4.08 12.52
CA LYS A 85 -18.52 3.29 11.73
C LYS A 85 -17.82 2.30 10.79
N ASN A 86 -16.60 2.62 10.36
CA ASN A 86 -15.78 1.80 9.46
C ASN A 86 -14.56 1.20 10.17
N ARG A 87 -14.64 0.94 11.49
CA ARG A 87 -13.54 0.42 12.31
C ARG A 87 -12.91 -0.85 11.75
N ASP A 88 -13.71 -1.69 11.12
CA ASP A 88 -13.29 -2.97 10.52
C ASP A 88 -12.37 -2.80 9.30
N VAL A 89 -12.35 -1.62 8.67
CA VAL A 89 -11.47 -1.31 7.53
C VAL A 89 -10.05 -0.96 7.98
N PHE A 90 -9.87 -0.56 9.23
CA PHE A 90 -8.58 -0.13 9.77
C PHE A 90 -7.92 -1.22 10.60
N ALA A 91 -6.71 -1.62 10.21
CA ALA A 91 -5.87 -2.50 11.01
C ALA A 91 -4.95 -1.68 11.92
N THR A 92 -5.00 -1.93 13.24
CA THR A 92 -4.07 -1.31 14.20
C THR A 92 -2.80 -2.13 14.43
N ASP A 93 -2.84 -3.43 14.13
CA ASP A 93 -1.69 -4.32 14.21
C ASP A 93 -1.76 -5.48 13.18
N LEU A 94 -0.76 -6.35 13.17
CA LEU A 94 -0.64 -7.45 12.19
C LEU A 94 -1.72 -8.54 12.35
N SER A 95 -2.33 -8.67 13.52
CA SER A 95 -3.38 -9.68 13.75
C SER A 95 -4.70 -9.29 13.11
N GLU A 96 -4.93 -7.99 12.89
CA GLU A 96 -6.10 -7.44 12.19
C GLU A 96 -5.89 -7.39 10.66
N LEU A 97 -4.76 -7.87 10.15
CA LEU A 97 -4.45 -7.77 8.72
C LEU A 97 -5.37 -8.67 7.87
N GLY A 98 -6.15 -8.04 6.99
CA GLY A 98 -7.00 -8.73 6.02
C GLY A 98 -6.22 -9.49 4.93
N GLU A 99 -6.96 -10.28 4.15
CA GLU A 99 -6.45 -10.97 2.96
C GLU A 99 -7.41 -10.75 1.79
N THR A 100 -6.88 -10.44 0.61
CA THR A 100 -7.68 -10.37 -0.62
C THR A 100 -7.85 -11.76 -1.25
N ASN A 101 -8.99 -11.99 -1.88
CA ASN A 101 -9.25 -13.18 -2.71
C ASN A 101 -9.15 -12.89 -4.22
N LEU A 102 -8.80 -11.66 -4.63
CA LEU A 102 -8.82 -11.23 -6.03
C LEU A 102 -7.66 -11.80 -6.85
N TYR A 103 -6.51 -12.04 -6.22
CA TYR A 103 -5.32 -12.50 -6.90
C TYR A 103 -4.37 -13.24 -5.96
N HIS A 104 -3.73 -14.30 -6.46
CA HIS A 104 -2.65 -15.00 -5.78
C HIS A 104 -1.35 -14.75 -6.53
N HIS A 105 -0.32 -14.27 -5.83
CA HIS A 105 0.96 -13.97 -6.45
C HIS A 105 1.69 -15.24 -6.90
N ASN A 106 1.76 -15.42 -8.22
CA ASN A 106 2.49 -16.52 -8.85
C ASN A 106 3.93 -16.12 -9.23
N ILE A 107 4.86 -17.06 -9.06
CA ILE A 107 6.26 -16.92 -9.48
C ILE A 107 6.56 -17.90 -10.62
N ASP A 108 6.53 -17.40 -11.86
CA ASP A 108 6.91 -18.17 -13.05
C ASP A 108 8.43 -18.06 -13.29
N THR A 109 9.13 -19.19 -13.19
CA THR A 109 10.57 -19.32 -13.45
C THR A 109 10.86 -20.18 -14.69
N GLY A 110 9.82 -20.53 -15.47
CA GLY A 110 9.90 -21.53 -16.52
C GLY A 110 10.53 -22.84 -16.02
N SER A 111 11.54 -23.32 -16.73
CA SER A 111 12.29 -24.54 -16.41
C SER A 111 13.57 -24.28 -15.60
N ALA A 112 13.75 -23.09 -15.02
CA ALA A 112 14.96 -22.77 -14.27
C ALA A 112 15.08 -23.65 -13.01
N PRO A 113 16.27 -24.21 -12.73
CA PRO A 113 16.49 -25.02 -11.53
C PRO A 113 16.51 -24.16 -10.27
N PRO A 114 16.22 -24.75 -9.09
CA PRO A 114 16.26 -24.04 -7.81
C PRO A 114 17.58 -23.31 -7.56
N GLN A 115 17.45 -22.05 -7.12
CA GLN A 115 18.59 -21.22 -6.72
C GLN A 115 18.79 -21.30 -5.21
N ARG A 116 19.93 -21.86 -4.79
CA ARG A 116 20.29 -21.99 -3.38
C ARG A 116 21.42 -21.03 -3.01
N GLN A 117 21.17 -20.21 -1.99
CA GLN A 117 22.15 -19.32 -1.38
C GLN A 117 22.27 -19.63 0.11
N ARG A 118 23.46 -19.47 0.69
CA ARG A 118 23.66 -19.57 2.14
C ARG A 118 23.23 -18.26 2.80
N PHE A 119 22.71 -18.36 4.02
CA PHE A 119 22.49 -17.19 4.87
C PHE A 119 23.81 -16.40 5.06
N TYR A 120 23.69 -15.07 5.19
CA TYR A 120 24.84 -14.22 5.42
C TYR A 120 25.30 -14.30 6.88
N ARG A 121 26.62 -14.25 7.09
CA ARG A 121 27.18 -14.15 8.45
C ARG A 121 26.86 -12.77 9.01
N THR A 122 26.26 -12.75 10.19
CA THR A 122 25.84 -11.52 10.89
C THR A 122 26.26 -11.55 12.36
N THR A 123 26.23 -10.39 13.01
CA THR A 123 26.53 -10.27 14.44
C THR A 123 25.42 -10.92 15.28
N PRO A 124 25.69 -11.32 16.54
CA PRO A 124 24.67 -11.90 17.42
C PRO A 124 23.40 -11.05 17.50
N LYS A 125 23.54 -9.73 17.72
CA LYS A 125 22.42 -8.78 17.75
C LYS A 125 21.52 -8.83 16.51
N ILE A 126 22.11 -9.02 15.32
CA ILE A 126 21.35 -9.11 14.08
C ILE A 126 20.67 -10.46 13.94
N LYS A 127 21.28 -11.54 14.45
CA LYS A 127 20.64 -12.86 14.50
C LYS A 127 19.41 -12.84 15.40
N ASP A 128 19.53 -12.25 16.58
CA ASP A 128 18.42 -12.11 17.54
C ASP A 128 17.26 -11.32 16.90
N GLU A 129 17.56 -10.25 16.16
CA GLU A 129 16.55 -9.46 15.45
C GLU A 129 15.88 -10.25 14.31
N ILE A 130 16.64 -11.05 13.55
CA ILE A 130 16.09 -11.95 12.52
C ILE A 130 15.15 -12.96 13.17
N GLU A 131 15.55 -13.59 14.27
CA GLU A 131 14.73 -14.57 14.99
C GLU A 131 13.44 -13.95 15.52
N LYS A 132 13.54 -12.77 16.11
CA LYS A 132 12.37 -12.01 16.59
C LYS A 132 11.36 -11.79 15.46
N GLN A 133 11.78 -11.19 14.35
CA GLN A 133 10.86 -10.90 13.24
C GLN A 133 10.32 -12.18 12.57
N VAL A 134 11.11 -13.27 12.50
CA VAL A 134 10.64 -14.57 12.03
C VAL A 134 9.54 -15.13 12.93
N ASN A 135 9.72 -15.08 14.25
CA ASN A 135 8.72 -15.56 15.20
C ASN A 135 7.43 -14.73 15.12
N ASP A 136 7.54 -13.41 15.03
CA ASP A 136 6.39 -12.52 14.87
C ASP A 136 5.62 -12.86 13.58
N MET A 137 6.34 -13.07 12.46
CA MET A 137 5.71 -13.46 11.19
C MET A 137 5.10 -14.87 11.21
N LEU A 138 5.69 -15.83 11.93
CA LEU A 138 5.12 -17.17 12.11
C LEU A 138 3.81 -17.12 12.91
N GLN A 139 3.81 -16.36 14.02
CA GLN A 139 2.63 -16.21 14.87
C GLN A 139 1.46 -15.55 14.14
N ASN A 140 1.75 -14.57 13.27
CA ASN A 140 0.75 -13.88 12.46
C ASN A 140 0.44 -14.60 11.14
N GLY A 141 0.98 -15.81 10.91
CA GLY A 141 0.67 -16.61 9.73
C GLY A 141 1.12 -16.00 8.39
N ILE A 142 2.11 -15.09 8.41
CA ILE A 142 2.70 -14.45 7.23
C ILE A 142 3.68 -15.40 6.52
N ILE A 143 4.38 -16.23 7.30
CA ILE A 143 5.31 -17.25 6.82
C ILE A 143 5.03 -18.61 7.48
N GLU A 144 5.65 -19.65 6.95
CA GLU A 144 5.62 -21.01 7.51
C GLU A 144 6.98 -21.72 7.32
N PRO A 145 7.30 -22.74 8.15
CA PRO A 145 8.48 -23.58 7.93
C PRO A 145 8.46 -24.24 6.56
N SER A 146 9.63 -24.38 5.93
CA SER A 146 9.76 -24.94 4.58
C SER A 146 10.95 -25.88 4.45
N ILE A 147 10.83 -26.82 3.53
CA ILE A 147 11.91 -27.71 3.07
C ILE A 147 12.31 -27.39 1.63
N SER A 148 11.97 -26.20 1.13
CA SER A 148 12.21 -25.82 -0.26
C SER A 148 13.69 -25.91 -0.67
N GLU A 149 13.88 -26.33 -1.92
CA GLU A 149 15.17 -26.33 -2.59
C GLU A 149 15.61 -24.91 -2.97
N TRP A 150 14.67 -23.96 -3.08
CA TRP A 150 14.94 -22.55 -3.28
C TRP A 150 15.28 -21.90 -1.95
N GLN A 151 16.38 -21.15 -1.91
CA GLN A 151 16.83 -20.52 -0.66
C GLN A 151 17.47 -19.18 -0.97
N SER A 152 16.74 -18.10 -0.71
CA SER A 152 17.28 -16.74 -0.72
C SER A 152 17.69 -16.30 0.69
N PRO A 153 18.83 -15.61 0.86
CA PRO A 153 19.31 -15.23 2.19
C PRO A 153 18.59 -13.98 2.69
N VAL A 154 18.35 -13.93 4.00
CA VAL A 154 17.81 -12.73 4.67
C VAL A 154 18.86 -11.63 4.74
N VAL A 155 18.41 -10.39 4.53
CA VAL A 155 19.18 -9.16 4.70
C VAL A 155 18.36 -8.20 5.57
N LEU A 156 18.95 -7.69 6.65
CA LEU A 156 18.32 -6.61 7.42
C LEU A 156 18.78 -5.26 6.89
N VAL A 157 17.82 -4.40 6.58
CA VAL A 157 18.08 -3.02 6.16
C VAL A 157 17.78 -2.09 7.32
N LYS A 158 18.76 -1.31 7.77
CA LYS A 158 18.58 -0.37 8.88
C LYS A 158 17.76 0.84 8.39
N LYS A 159 16.67 1.14 9.07
CA LYS A 159 15.84 2.33 8.84
C LYS A 159 16.49 3.57 9.49
N LYS A 160 16.03 4.75 9.09
CA LYS A 160 16.47 6.04 9.66
C LYS A 160 16.20 6.15 11.16
N ASP A 161 15.10 5.57 11.63
CA ASP A 161 14.70 5.49 13.05
C ASP A 161 15.55 4.52 13.89
N GLY A 162 16.48 3.78 13.26
CA GLY A 162 17.35 2.81 13.92
C GLY A 162 16.79 1.38 14.00
N SER A 163 15.53 1.16 13.63
CA SER A 163 14.93 -0.18 13.50
C SER A 163 15.43 -0.92 12.26
N TYR A 164 15.14 -2.22 12.16
CA TYR A 164 15.52 -3.04 11.01
C TYR A 164 14.30 -3.48 10.20
N ARG A 165 14.40 -3.36 8.87
CA ARG A 165 13.47 -3.96 7.92
C ARG A 165 13.96 -5.36 7.54
N PHE A 166 13.12 -6.36 7.74
CA PHE A 166 13.34 -7.69 7.18
C PHE A 166 13.23 -7.66 5.66
N ALA A 167 14.31 -7.98 4.97
CA ALA A 167 14.32 -8.14 3.52
C ALA A 167 14.95 -9.48 3.16
N VAL A 168 14.67 -9.94 1.94
CA VAL A 168 15.25 -11.16 1.38
C VAL A 168 15.92 -10.80 0.06
N ASP A 169 17.15 -11.27 -0.14
CA ASP A 169 17.87 -11.04 -1.38
C ASP A 169 17.36 -11.98 -2.48
N TYR A 170 16.36 -11.52 -3.23
CA TYR A 170 15.78 -12.23 -4.36
C TYR A 170 16.49 -11.98 -5.68
N ARG A 171 17.67 -11.33 -5.73
CA ARG A 171 18.31 -11.00 -7.03
C ARG A 171 18.49 -12.22 -7.94
N LYS A 172 18.88 -13.38 -7.39
CA LYS A 172 19.00 -14.62 -8.17
C LYS A 172 17.65 -15.17 -8.64
N LEU A 173 16.64 -15.19 -7.77
CA LEU A 173 15.30 -15.61 -8.13
C LEU A 173 14.71 -14.70 -9.21
N ASN A 174 14.84 -13.40 -9.02
CA ASN A 174 14.38 -12.38 -9.96
C ASN A 174 15.05 -12.53 -11.32
N SER A 175 16.34 -12.86 -11.39
CA SER A 175 17.03 -13.05 -12.69
C SER A 175 16.49 -14.20 -13.56
N VAL A 176 15.75 -15.14 -12.96
CA VAL A 176 15.14 -16.28 -13.67
C VAL A 176 13.61 -16.21 -13.67
N THR A 177 13.03 -15.19 -13.03
CA THR A 177 11.59 -14.97 -13.00
C THR A 177 11.16 -14.28 -14.29
N ARG A 178 10.08 -14.74 -14.90
CA ARG A 178 9.52 -14.09 -16.08
C ARG A 178 8.89 -12.76 -15.66
N PRO A 179 9.29 -11.62 -16.26
CA PRO A 179 8.68 -10.33 -15.93
C PRO A 179 7.19 -10.31 -16.23
N MET A 180 6.41 -9.78 -15.29
CA MET A 180 5.02 -9.44 -15.49
C MET A 180 4.94 -8.00 -16.00
N HIS A 181 4.21 -7.80 -17.08
CA HIS A 181 3.91 -6.46 -17.60
C HIS A 181 2.48 -6.09 -17.20
N PHE A 182 2.37 -5.18 -16.23
CA PHE A 182 1.12 -4.51 -15.91
C PHE A 182 1.34 -3.00 -16.06
N PRO A 183 0.49 -2.28 -16.79
CA PRO A 183 0.68 -0.86 -17.01
C PRO A 183 0.53 -0.12 -15.68
N LEU A 184 1.58 0.60 -15.27
CA LEU A 184 1.50 1.58 -14.20
C LEU A 184 1.08 2.92 -14.82
N PRO A 185 0.13 3.64 -14.20
CA PRO A 185 -0.20 4.98 -14.64
C PRO A 185 1.04 5.88 -14.58
N LEU A 186 1.22 6.75 -15.58
CA LEU A 186 2.26 7.77 -15.49
C LEU A 186 1.82 8.81 -14.47
N LEU A 187 2.79 9.38 -13.77
CA LEU A 187 2.52 10.42 -12.78
C LEU A 187 1.85 11.65 -13.41
N GLU A 188 2.17 11.96 -14.67
CA GLU A 188 1.53 13.02 -15.46
C GLU A 188 0.03 12.76 -15.63
N ASP A 189 -0.34 11.55 -16.04
CA ASP A 189 -1.75 11.15 -16.20
C ASP A 189 -2.53 11.30 -14.88
N VAL A 190 -1.89 10.97 -13.75
CA VAL A 190 -2.48 11.09 -12.41
C VAL A 190 -2.75 12.56 -12.08
N PHE A 191 -1.81 13.46 -12.39
CA PHE A 191 -2.00 14.90 -12.15
C PHE A 191 -3.05 15.52 -13.06
N ASP A 192 -3.09 15.11 -14.33
CA ASP A 192 -4.10 15.58 -15.26
C ASP A 192 -5.50 15.17 -14.79
N ALA A 193 -5.68 13.91 -14.38
CA ALA A 193 -6.95 13.44 -13.82
C ALA A 193 -7.37 14.19 -12.54
N VAL A 194 -6.40 14.52 -11.67
CA VAL A 194 -6.67 15.35 -10.48
C VAL A 194 -7.07 16.77 -10.88
N GLY A 195 -6.37 17.39 -11.83
CA GLY A 195 -6.68 18.73 -12.31
C GLY A 195 -8.04 18.83 -13.00
N GLU A 196 -8.41 17.83 -13.80
CA GLU A 196 -9.71 17.74 -14.47
C GLU A 196 -10.86 17.46 -13.52
N SER A 197 -10.60 16.84 -12.35
CA SER A 197 -11.65 16.51 -11.39
C SER A 197 -12.20 17.73 -10.63
N GLU A 198 -11.51 18.87 -10.65
CA GLU A 198 -11.83 20.10 -9.90
C GLU A 198 -12.14 19.86 -8.41
N ALA A 199 -11.60 18.78 -7.83
CA ALA A 199 -11.89 18.38 -6.46
C ALA A 199 -11.34 19.39 -5.45
N GLN A 200 -12.18 19.76 -4.47
CA GLN A 200 -11.81 20.68 -3.39
C GLN A 200 -11.24 19.96 -2.17
N ILE A 201 -11.53 18.67 -2.02
CA ILE A 201 -11.14 17.85 -0.87
C ILE A 201 -10.40 16.62 -1.39
N PHE A 202 -9.19 16.42 -0.86
CA PHE A 202 -8.38 15.24 -1.15
C PHE A 202 -8.23 14.41 0.12
N SER A 203 -8.33 13.09 -0.03
CA SER A 203 -7.98 12.13 1.01
C SER A 203 -6.85 11.24 0.51
N VAL A 204 -5.92 10.91 1.40
CA VAL A 204 -4.82 10.00 1.12
C VAL A 204 -4.96 8.81 2.06
N LEU A 205 -5.06 7.62 1.47
CA LEU A 205 -5.18 6.37 2.21
C LEU A 205 -3.89 5.57 2.04
N ASP A 206 -3.33 5.10 3.15
CA ASP A 206 -2.18 4.19 3.15
C ASP A 206 -2.61 2.81 3.64
N LEU A 207 -2.18 1.76 2.94
CA LEU A 207 -2.53 0.39 3.27
C LEU A 207 -1.53 -0.20 4.26
N PHE A 208 -1.99 -0.48 5.48
CA PHE A 208 -1.17 -1.11 6.50
C PHE A 208 -0.64 -2.46 6.01
N SER A 209 0.68 -2.57 5.87
CA SER A 209 1.39 -3.75 5.34
C SER A 209 0.77 -4.30 4.04
N GLY A 210 0.37 -3.43 3.11
CA GLY A 210 -0.47 -3.78 1.95
C GLY A 210 -0.03 -5.04 1.18
N PHE A 211 1.27 -5.23 0.91
CA PHE A 211 1.76 -6.44 0.23
C PHE A 211 1.35 -7.73 0.95
N TRP A 212 1.37 -7.76 2.28
CA TRP A 212 1.01 -8.94 3.06
C TRP A 212 -0.49 -9.27 3.04
N GLN A 213 -1.33 -8.41 2.44
CA GLN A 213 -2.74 -8.71 2.20
C GLN A 213 -2.93 -9.55 0.93
N VAL A 214 -1.92 -9.65 0.06
CA VAL A 214 -1.96 -10.48 -1.16
C VAL A 214 -1.41 -11.88 -0.85
N PRO A 215 -2.19 -12.96 -1.02
CA PRO A 215 -1.72 -14.32 -0.78
C PRO A 215 -0.71 -14.76 -1.85
N MET A 216 0.22 -15.63 -1.46
CA MET A 216 1.10 -16.32 -2.40
C MET A 216 0.37 -17.51 -3.02
N ASP A 217 0.62 -17.75 -4.29
CA ASP A 217 0.12 -18.93 -4.99
C ASP A 217 0.70 -20.23 -4.38
N PRO A 218 -0.14 -21.21 -3.97
CA PRO A 218 0.32 -22.41 -3.26
C PRO A 218 1.36 -23.24 -4.03
N ASP A 219 1.27 -23.25 -5.36
CA ASP A 219 2.13 -24.06 -6.23
C ASP A 219 3.51 -23.42 -6.43
N SER A 220 3.61 -22.10 -6.35
CA SER A 220 4.86 -21.35 -6.59
C SER A 220 5.47 -20.69 -5.35
N LYS A 221 4.76 -20.60 -4.21
CA LYS A 221 5.27 -19.95 -2.98
C LYS A 221 6.60 -20.50 -2.47
N HIS A 222 6.85 -21.80 -2.69
CA HIS A 222 8.09 -22.46 -2.30
C HIS A 222 9.33 -21.83 -2.97
N LYS A 223 9.18 -21.18 -4.14
CA LYS A 223 10.28 -20.51 -4.85
C LYS A 223 10.77 -19.25 -4.13
N ALA A 224 9.88 -18.59 -3.38
CA ALA A 224 10.21 -17.45 -2.53
C ALA A 224 10.73 -17.87 -1.15
N ALA A 225 11.08 -19.14 -0.93
CA ALA A 225 11.63 -19.56 0.34
C ALA A 225 12.95 -18.85 0.66
N PHE A 226 13.13 -18.54 1.94
CA PHE A 226 14.31 -17.86 2.45
C PHE A 226 14.98 -18.67 3.57
N VAL A 227 16.28 -18.42 3.74
CA VAL A 227 17.11 -19.12 4.72
C VAL A 227 17.65 -18.15 5.76
N THR A 228 17.56 -18.56 7.01
CA THR A 228 18.18 -17.91 8.17
C THR A 228 19.26 -18.81 8.77
N HIS A 229 19.91 -18.35 9.83
CA HIS A 229 20.83 -19.19 10.61
C HIS A 229 20.10 -20.29 11.39
N HIS A 230 18.77 -20.23 11.51
CA HIS A 230 17.95 -21.17 12.28
C HIS A 230 17.20 -22.20 11.41
N GLY A 231 16.85 -21.83 10.18
CA GLY A 231 16.06 -22.70 9.31
C GLY A 231 15.69 -22.09 7.97
N VAL A 232 14.82 -22.79 7.25
CA VAL A 232 14.25 -22.37 5.97
C VAL A 232 12.76 -22.16 6.16
N TYR A 233 12.26 -21.06 5.60
CA TYR A 233 10.87 -20.65 5.71
C TYR A 233 10.37 -20.22 4.33
N GLN A 234 9.06 -20.26 4.12
CA GLN A 234 8.42 -19.76 2.91
C GLN A 234 7.26 -18.83 3.25
N TRP A 235 6.94 -17.94 2.33
CA TRP A 235 5.90 -16.95 2.52
C TRP A 235 4.52 -17.52 2.21
N LYS A 236 3.55 -17.18 3.06
CA LYS A 236 2.12 -17.36 2.75
C LYS A 236 1.53 -16.11 2.09
N LYS A 237 2.11 -14.94 2.38
CA LYS A 237 1.71 -13.62 1.88
C LYS A 237 2.82 -12.99 1.05
N LEU A 238 2.50 -12.11 0.11
CA LEU A 238 3.44 -11.54 -0.85
C LEU A 238 4.56 -10.75 -0.14
N PRO A 239 5.83 -11.19 -0.21
CA PRO A 239 6.94 -10.44 0.38
C PRO A 239 7.43 -9.31 -0.52
N PHE A 240 8.12 -8.36 0.08
CA PHE A 240 8.88 -7.35 -0.64
C PHE A 240 10.08 -7.97 -1.38
N GLY A 241 10.50 -7.33 -2.47
CA GLY A 241 11.73 -7.66 -3.20
C GLY A 241 11.59 -8.68 -4.33
N LEU A 242 10.43 -9.34 -4.48
CA LEU A 242 10.14 -10.16 -5.65
C LEU A 242 9.92 -9.28 -6.88
N MET A 243 10.40 -9.73 -8.04
CA MET A 243 10.34 -8.99 -9.31
C MET A 243 8.93 -8.48 -9.64
N ASN A 244 7.93 -9.35 -9.52
CA ASN A 244 6.56 -9.05 -9.95
C ASN A 244 5.65 -8.60 -8.78
N ALA A 245 6.19 -8.39 -7.58
CA ALA A 245 5.38 -7.98 -6.43
C ALA A 245 4.65 -6.65 -6.66
N PRO A 246 5.30 -5.57 -7.16
CA PRO A 246 4.60 -4.31 -7.44
C PRO A 246 3.50 -4.47 -8.50
N ALA A 247 3.77 -5.21 -9.58
CA ALA A 247 2.80 -5.45 -10.64
C ALA A 247 1.57 -6.22 -10.13
N SER A 248 1.78 -7.23 -9.28
CA SER A 248 0.69 -7.99 -8.66
C SER A 248 -0.15 -7.12 -7.74
N PHE A 249 0.48 -6.26 -6.94
CA PHE A 249 -0.24 -5.35 -6.07
C PHE A 249 -1.03 -4.32 -6.87
N GLN A 250 -0.46 -3.76 -7.95
CA GLN A 250 -1.17 -2.83 -8.82
C GLN A 250 -2.38 -3.50 -9.47
N LEU A 251 -2.25 -4.74 -9.92
CA LEU A 251 -3.35 -5.51 -10.50
C LEU A 251 -4.51 -5.66 -9.50
N VAL A 252 -4.19 -6.03 -8.26
CA VAL A 252 -5.20 -6.11 -7.18
C VAL A 252 -5.87 -4.76 -6.97
N MET A 253 -5.10 -3.68 -6.85
CA MET A 253 -5.67 -2.36 -6.59
C MET A 253 -6.50 -1.82 -7.75
N ALA A 254 -6.09 -2.09 -9.00
CA ALA A 254 -6.88 -1.76 -10.18
C ALA A 254 -8.22 -2.50 -10.19
N GLU A 255 -8.26 -3.72 -9.66
CA GLU A 255 -9.50 -4.48 -9.52
C GLU A 255 -10.38 -3.96 -8.40
N VAL A 256 -9.81 -3.68 -7.23
CA VAL A 256 -10.54 -3.12 -6.08
C VAL A 256 -11.21 -1.80 -6.44
N LEU A 257 -10.52 -0.94 -7.20
CA LEU A 257 -11.04 0.35 -7.63
C LEU A 257 -11.71 0.33 -9.00
N ARG A 258 -12.05 -0.83 -9.54
CA ARG A 258 -12.69 -0.93 -10.85
C ARG A 258 -13.98 -0.10 -10.86
N GLY A 259 -14.06 0.86 -11.78
CA GLY A 259 -15.19 1.79 -11.90
C GLY A 259 -15.04 3.11 -11.13
N LEU A 260 -14.16 3.17 -10.13
CA LEU A 260 -13.78 4.39 -9.39
C LEU A 260 -12.46 4.99 -9.88
N ASN A 261 -11.59 4.12 -10.39
CA ASN A 261 -10.26 4.49 -10.87
C ASN A 261 -10.38 5.54 -11.99
N TRP A 262 -9.55 6.58 -11.92
CA TRP A 262 -9.54 7.73 -12.84
C TRP A 262 -10.77 8.64 -12.81
N LYS A 263 -11.72 8.40 -11.91
CA LYS A 263 -12.91 9.26 -11.73
C LYS A 263 -12.96 9.90 -10.35
N HIS A 264 -12.76 9.08 -9.32
CA HIS A 264 -12.93 9.49 -7.93
C HIS A 264 -11.78 9.01 -7.03
N ALA A 265 -11.04 7.99 -7.47
CA ALA A 265 -9.91 7.44 -6.73
C ALA A 265 -8.76 7.13 -7.69
N LEU A 266 -7.53 7.30 -7.20
CA LEU A 266 -6.31 7.03 -7.95
C LEU A 266 -5.39 6.18 -7.08
N VAL A 267 -4.87 5.09 -7.65
CA VAL A 267 -3.87 4.25 -6.98
C VAL A 267 -2.50 4.58 -7.55
N TYR A 268 -1.64 5.04 -6.66
CA TYR A 268 -0.23 5.20 -6.92
C TYR A 268 0.58 4.32 -5.98
N LEU A 269 1.31 3.36 -6.55
CA LEU A 269 2.33 2.64 -5.81
C LEU A 269 3.55 3.52 -5.66
N MET A 270 3.80 4.05 -4.46
CA MET A 270 5.11 4.61 -4.13
C MET A 270 6.11 3.47 -3.97
N THR A 271 6.60 2.93 -5.09
CA THR A 271 7.88 2.23 -5.09
C THR A 271 8.94 3.26 -4.77
N SER A 272 9.16 3.54 -3.49
CA SER A 272 10.39 4.16 -3.05
C SER A 272 11.52 3.27 -3.56
N LEU A 273 12.26 3.82 -4.52
CA LEU A 273 13.50 3.28 -5.05
C LEU A 273 14.34 2.70 -3.93
N PHE A 274 14.79 1.46 -4.13
CA PHE A 274 15.85 0.84 -3.35
C PHE A 274 17.13 1.69 -3.36
#